data_AF-A0A9W6VNX1-F1
#
_entry.id   AF-A0A9W6VNX1-F1
#
_cell.length_a   1.000
_cell.length_b   1.000
_cell.length_c   1.000
_cell.angle_alpha   90.00
_cell.angle_beta   90.00
_cell.angle_gamma   90.00
#
_symmetry.space_group_name_H-M   'P 1'
#
loop_
_entity.id
_entity.type
_entity.pdbx_description
1 polymer ?
#
loop_
_entity_poly.entity_id
_entity_poly.type
_entity_poly.pdbx_seq_one_letter_code
_entity_poly.pdbx_strand_id
1 'polypeptide(L)'
;MPSLHEPPLFGALRGSGRVLAAGAGGGFDVYAGLPLAFALMGLGKSVHLANLSFSALDLIDADDWCEPNLAAITPVTRGHDRYFLERTLARRLEAQGMDSTVYAFPRTVYARCGRRTGNWCEGWTSTPSCWSTAAPTF
;
A
#
# COMPACT_ATOMS: atom_id res chain seq x y z
N MET A 1 10.46 24.43 -12.00
CA MET A 1 9.30 25.05 -12.66
C MET A 1 8.29 23.96 -12.96
N PRO A 2 7.00 24.12 -12.61
CA PRO A 2 5.97 23.18 -13.03
C PRO A 2 5.82 23.25 -14.56
N SER A 3 5.85 22.09 -15.20
CA SER A 3 5.54 21.96 -16.63
C SER A 3 4.02 22.03 -16.83
N LEU A 4 3.56 22.65 -17.91
CA LEU A 4 2.13 22.62 -18.30
C LEU A 4 1.69 21.25 -18.81
N HIS A 5 2.64 20.43 -19.28
CA HIS A 5 2.36 19.11 -19.86
C HIS A 5 2.48 17.97 -18.85
N GLU A 6 3.09 18.23 -17.70
CA GLU A 6 3.26 17.24 -16.65
C GLU A 6 2.26 17.52 -15.52
N PRO A 7 1.39 16.56 -15.17
CA PRO A 7 0.50 16.77 -14.05
C PRO A 7 1.33 16.98 -12.76
N PRO A 8 0.99 17.95 -11.90
CA PRO A 8 1.80 18.33 -10.74
C PRO A 8 2.18 17.17 -9.81
N LEU A 9 1.30 16.16 -9.70
CA LEU A 9 1.56 14.95 -8.93
C LEU A 9 2.78 14.18 -9.43
N PHE A 10 2.92 13.99 -10.74
CA PHE A 10 4.06 13.26 -11.32
C PHE A 10 5.35 14.06 -11.16
N GLY A 11 5.29 15.39 -11.30
CA GLY A 11 6.42 16.27 -11.03
C GLY A 11 6.89 16.18 -9.57
N ALA A 12 5.94 16.15 -8.62
CA ALA A 12 6.24 16.00 -7.21
C ALA A 12 6.86 14.62 -6.87
N LEU A 13 6.40 13.56 -7.53
CA LEU A 13 6.89 12.19 -7.32
C LEU A 13 8.14 11.85 -8.15
N ARG A 14 8.68 12.79 -8.93
CA ARG A 14 9.79 12.52 -9.86
C ARG A 14 11.00 11.90 -9.16
N GLY A 15 11.43 12.49 -8.04
CA GLY A 15 12.57 12.01 -7.24
C GLY A 15 12.29 10.77 -6.40
N SER A 16 11.04 10.31 -6.33
CA SER A 16 10.66 9.17 -5.49
C SER A 16 10.86 7.86 -6.25
N GLY A 17 11.78 7.00 -5.80
CA GLY A 17 11.98 5.66 -6.36
C GLY A 17 11.00 4.61 -5.80
N ARG A 18 10.51 4.83 -4.57
CA ARG A 18 9.53 3.97 -3.89
C ARG A 18 8.32 4.81 -3.49
N VAL A 19 7.11 4.30 -3.76
CA VAL A 19 5.85 4.99 -3.49
C VAL A 19 4.88 4.03 -2.80
N LEU A 20 4.24 4.51 -1.73
CA LEU A 20 3.13 3.81 -1.10
C LEU A 20 1.82 4.43 -1.60
N ALA A 21 0.98 3.64 -2.26
CA ALA A 21 -0.36 4.04 -2.66
C ALA A 21 -1.37 3.40 -1.68
N ALA A 22 -1.91 4.21 -0.77
CA ALA A 22 -2.79 3.76 0.30
C ALA A 22 -4.22 4.27 0.16
N GLY A 23 -5.21 3.37 0.18
CA GLY A 23 -6.63 3.72 0.33
C GLY A 23 -6.96 4.14 1.77
N ALA A 24 -7.75 5.21 1.95
CA ALA A 24 -7.99 5.81 3.27
C ALA A 24 -9.48 5.89 3.70
N GLY A 25 -10.43 5.50 2.85
CA GLY A 25 -11.88 5.63 3.06
C GLY A 25 -12.62 4.35 3.46
N GLY A 26 -11.91 3.30 3.87
CA GLY A 26 -12.52 2.19 4.59
C GLY A 26 -12.92 0.97 3.76
N GLY A 27 -12.03 0.55 2.86
CA GLY A 27 -12.06 -0.79 2.28
C GLY A 27 -11.83 -0.84 0.77
N PHE A 28 -12.43 0.07 0.00
CA PHE A 28 -12.40 0.01 -1.46
C PHE A 28 -11.52 1.08 -2.14
N ASP A 29 -11.07 2.09 -1.41
CA ASP A 29 -10.34 3.23 -1.95
C ASP A 29 -9.03 2.83 -2.65
N VAL A 30 -8.40 1.74 -2.19
CA VAL A 30 -7.19 1.20 -2.83
C VAL A 30 -7.43 0.88 -4.31
N TYR A 31 -8.64 0.45 -4.70
CA TYR A 31 -8.99 0.16 -6.09
C TYR A 31 -9.03 1.42 -6.95
N ALA A 32 -9.50 2.54 -6.40
CA ALA A 32 -9.51 3.82 -7.10
C ALA A 32 -8.07 4.34 -7.37
N GLY A 33 -7.11 3.92 -6.54
CA GLY A 33 -5.69 4.23 -6.70
C GLY A 33 -4.95 3.37 -7.72
N LEU A 34 -5.53 2.25 -8.20
CA LEU A 34 -4.83 1.32 -9.09
C LEU A 34 -4.36 1.94 -10.42
N PRO A 35 -5.16 2.77 -11.13
CA PRO A 35 -4.68 3.40 -12.36
C PRO A 35 -3.43 4.26 -12.14
N LEU A 36 -3.39 4.99 -11.01
CA LEU A 36 -2.22 5.79 -10.63
C LEU A 36 -1.04 4.91 -10.25
N ALA A 37 -1.27 3.85 -9.46
CA ALA A 37 -0.22 2.91 -9.08
C ALA A 37 0.44 2.27 -10.31
N PHE A 38 -0.37 1.80 -11.26
CA PHE A 38 0.13 1.20 -12.51
C PHE A 38 0.85 2.22 -13.39
N ALA A 39 0.37 3.47 -13.47
CA ALA A 39 1.08 4.52 -14.18
C ALA A 39 2.46 4.79 -13.57
N LEU A 40 2.57 4.82 -12.23
CA LEU A 40 3.85 5.00 -11.54
C LEU A 40 4.78 3.79 -11.71
N MET A 41 4.25 2.56 -11.69
CA MET A 41 5.01 1.35 -12.01
C MET A 41 5.55 1.39 -13.44
N GLY A 42 4.72 1.82 -14.41
CA GLY A 42 5.15 2.00 -15.81
C GLY A 42 6.24 3.06 -16.00
N LEU A 43 6.40 3.98 -15.04
CA LEU A 43 7.50 4.94 -14.98
C LEU A 43 8.74 4.36 -14.25
N GLY A 44 8.78 3.06 -13.98
CA GLY A 44 9.90 2.37 -13.32
C GLY A 44 9.97 2.57 -11.81
N LYS A 45 8.89 3.05 -11.17
CA LYS A 45 8.85 3.22 -9.71
C LYS A 45 8.42 1.92 -9.03
N SER A 46 9.00 1.63 -7.88
CA SER A 46 8.51 0.57 -7.00
C SER A 46 7.29 1.10 -6.24
N VAL A 47 6.13 0.49 -6.45
CA VAL A 47 4.88 0.93 -5.83
C VAL A 47 4.34 -0.18 -4.94
N HIS A 48 4.15 0.14 -3.66
CA HIS A 48 3.48 -0.73 -2.69
C HIS A 48 2.01 -0.30 -2.57
N LEU A 49 1.10 -1.26 -2.59
CA LEU A 49 -0.33 -1.02 -2.41
C LEU A 49 -0.71 -1.25 -0.97
N ALA A 50 -1.49 -0.33 -0.39
CA ALA A 50 -1.98 -0.46 0.96
C ALA A 50 -3.43 -0.01 1.11
N ASN A 51 -4.07 -0.41 2.20
CA ASN A 51 -5.43 -0.02 2.52
C ASN A 51 -5.59 0.18 4.03
N LEU A 52 -6.33 1.21 4.42
CA LEU A 52 -6.93 1.29 5.74
C LEU A 52 -8.05 0.25 5.79
N SER A 53 -7.74 -0.89 6.38
CA SER A 53 -8.57 -2.09 6.26
C SER A 53 -9.75 -2.04 7.20
N PHE A 54 -10.91 -2.38 6.68
CA PHE A 54 -12.13 -2.61 7.45
C PHE A 54 -12.41 -4.10 7.66
N SER A 55 -11.54 -4.96 7.10
CA SER A 55 -11.52 -6.39 7.34
C SER A 55 -11.19 -6.68 8.82
N ALA A 56 -11.63 -7.83 9.31
CA ALA A 56 -11.32 -8.31 10.67
C ALA A 56 -9.86 -8.81 10.73
N LEU A 57 -8.91 -7.87 10.77
CA LEU A 57 -7.47 -8.16 10.81
C LEU A 57 -7.05 -8.89 12.10
N ASP A 58 -7.87 -8.85 13.15
CA ASP A 58 -7.69 -9.63 14.38
C ASP A 58 -7.75 -11.16 14.14
N LEU A 59 -8.21 -11.58 12.95
CA LEU A 59 -8.37 -12.99 12.58
C LEU A 59 -7.31 -13.51 11.61
N ILE A 60 -6.31 -12.71 11.24
CA ILE A 60 -5.19 -13.16 10.41
C ILE A 60 -4.07 -13.76 11.26
N ASP A 61 -3.20 -14.57 10.65
CA ASP A 61 -2.13 -15.24 11.37
C ASP A 61 -1.07 -14.22 11.83
N ALA A 62 -0.42 -14.47 12.97
CA ALA A 62 0.60 -13.56 13.51
C ALA A 62 1.77 -13.33 12.53
N ASP A 63 2.08 -14.34 11.72
CA ASP A 63 3.13 -14.29 10.71
C ASP A 63 2.79 -13.36 9.52
N ASP A 64 1.52 -13.01 9.32
CA ASP A 64 1.10 -12.04 8.30
C ASP A 64 1.34 -10.58 8.76
N TRP A 65 1.72 -10.34 10.02
CA TRP A 65 2.04 -9.02 10.55
C TRP A 65 3.53 -8.69 10.40
N CYS A 66 3.85 -7.70 9.59
CA CYS A 66 5.23 -7.22 9.42
C CYS A 66 5.65 -6.27 10.53
N GLU A 67 4.69 -5.51 11.06
CA GLU A 67 4.86 -4.62 12.20
C GLU A 67 3.55 -4.55 12.99
N PRO A 68 3.54 -4.05 14.24
CA PRO A 68 2.35 -4.06 15.10
C PRO A 68 1.09 -3.43 14.48
N ASN A 69 1.23 -2.56 13.48
CA ASN A 69 0.12 -1.88 12.80
C ASN A 69 0.22 -2.01 11.26
N LEU A 70 0.94 -3.01 10.76
CA LEU A 70 1.08 -3.26 9.33
C LEU A 70 1.07 -4.76 9.04
N ALA A 71 0.00 -5.23 8.41
CA ALA A 71 -0.07 -6.59 7.90
C ALA A 71 0.29 -6.64 6.41
N ALA A 72 1.02 -7.67 6.00
CA ALA A 72 1.29 -7.98 4.59
C ALA A 72 0.31 -9.07 4.14
N ILE A 73 -0.69 -8.67 3.37
CA ILE A 73 -1.72 -9.58 2.89
C ILE A 73 -1.29 -10.18 1.56
N THR A 74 -1.22 -11.51 1.52
CA THR A 74 -0.90 -12.29 0.33
C THR A 74 -2.16 -12.99 -0.21
N PRO A 75 -2.11 -13.61 -1.40
CA PRO A 75 -3.25 -14.36 -1.96
C PRO A 75 -3.77 -15.50 -1.06
N VAL A 76 -2.87 -16.04 -0.21
CA VAL A 76 -3.10 -17.19 0.66
C VAL A 76 -3.35 -16.82 2.12
N THR A 77 -3.16 -15.55 2.49
CA THR A 77 -3.40 -15.06 3.87
C THR A 77 -4.80 -15.47 4.34
N ARG A 78 -4.85 -16.10 5.51
CA ARG A 78 -6.09 -16.57 6.13
C ARG A 78 -6.81 -15.41 6.81
N GLY A 79 -8.13 -15.49 6.88
CA GLY A 79 -8.95 -14.42 7.44
C GLY A 79 -10.42 -14.57 7.06
N HIS A 80 -11.25 -13.63 7.49
CA HIS A 80 -12.70 -13.72 7.32
C HIS A 80 -13.13 -13.61 5.84
N ASP A 81 -13.85 -14.60 5.33
CA ASP A 81 -14.11 -14.75 3.89
C ASP A 81 -15.09 -13.74 3.29
N ARG A 82 -15.94 -13.09 4.10
CA ARG A 82 -16.99 -12.21 3.57
C ARG A 82 -16.53 -10.79 3.22
N TYR A 83 -15.42 -10.34 3.80
CA TYR A 83 -14.91 -8.98 3.59
C TYR A 83 -13.39 -8.97 3.76
N PHE A 84 -12.69 -9.30 2.66
CA PHE A 84 -11.23 -9.31 2.60
C PHE A 84 -10.75 -8.81 1.24
N LEU A 85 -10.88 -7.50 1.05
CA LEU A 85 -10.62 -6.82 -0.22
C LEU A 85 -9.13 -6.83 -0.56
N GLU A 86 -8.29 -6.66 0.45
CA GLU A 86 -6.83 -6.70 0.30
C GLU A 86 -6.38 -8.06 -0.27
N ARG A 87 -6.94 -9.17 0.25
CA ARG A 87 -6.69 -10.51 -0.28
C ARG A 87 -7.28 -10.73 -1.68
N THR A 88 -8.43 -10.14 -1.95
CA THR A 88 -9.05 -10.20 -3.28
C THR A 88 -8.18 -9.47 -4.31
N LEU A 89 -7.63 -8.31 -3.94
CA LEU A 89 -6.67 -7.58 -4.74
C LEU A 89 -5.35 -8.35 -4.90
N ALA A 90 -4.81 -8.93 -3.82
CA ALA A 90 -3.62 -9.77 -3.86
C ALA A 90 -3.74 -10.91 -4.87
N ARG A 91 -4.85 -11.67 -4.83
CA ARG A 91 -5.15 -12.72 -5.81
C ARG A 91 -5.24 -12.21 -7.24
N ARG A 92 -5.82 -11.02 -7.42
CA ARG A 92 -5.90 -10.41 -8.75
C ARG A 92 -4.51 -10.01 -9.28
N LEU A 93 -3.65 -9.45 -8.44
CA LEU A 93 -2.27 -9.09 -8.80
C LEU A 93 -1.44 -10.32 -9.14
N GLU A 94 -1.55 -11.39 -8.36
CA GLU A 94 -0.91 -12.68 -8.66
C GLU A 94 -1.37 -13.24 -10.02
N ALA A 95 -2.68 -13.20 -10.29
CA ALA A 95 -3.23 -13.61 -11.59
C ALA A 95 -2.79 -12.73 -12.77
N GLN A 96 -2.12 -11.59 -12.52
CA GLN A 96 -1.51 -10.74 -13.54
C GLN A 96 0.02 -10.85 -13.56
N GLY A 97 0.63 -11.75 -12.77
CA GLY A 97 2.08 -11.91 -12.68
C GLY A 97 2.78 -10.72 -12.00
N MET A 98 2.06 -9.96 -11.17
CA MET A 98 2.58 -8.80 -10.44
C MET A 98 2.94 -9.18 -8.99
N ASP A 99 3.66 -8.30 -8.28
CA ASP A 99 3.80 -8.42 -6.83
C ASP A 99 2.41 -8.40 -6.20
N SER A 100 2.08 -9.51 -5.53
CA SER A 100 0.75 -9.79 -5.00
C SER A 100 0.58 -9.33 -3.55
N THR A 101 1.59 -8.69 -2.96
CA THR A 101 1.52 -8.24 -1.58
C THR A 101 0.73 -6.93 -1.48
N VAL A 102 -0.36 -6.95 -0.69
CA VAL A 102 -1.16 -5.76 -0.37
C VAL A 102 -1.09 -5.50 1.13
N TYR A 103 -0.71 -4.30 1.52
CA TYR A 103 -0.56 -3.96 2.93
C TYR A 103 -1.88 -3.51 3.56
N ALA A 104 -2.11 -3.89 4.80
CA ALA A 104 -3.32 -3.54 5.53
C ALA A 104 -2.99 -2.84 6.85
N PHE A 105 -3.56 -1.65 7.04
CA PHE A 105 -3.51 -0.90 8.30
C PHE A 105 -4.80 -1.16 9.11
N PRO A 106 -4.72 -1.44 10.42
CA PRO A 106 -5.91 -1.64 11.26
C PRO A 106 -6.68 -0.33 11.51
N ARG A 107 -8.00 -0.42 11.70
CA ARG A 107 -8.90 0.73 11.93
C ARG A 107 -8.60 1.53 13.19
N THR A 108 -8.06 0.88 14.22
CA THR A 108 -7.95 1.42 15.58
C THR A 108 -6.72 2.29 15.80
N VAL A 109 -5.79 2.32 14.86
CA VAL A 109 -4.72 3.34 14.90
C VAL A 109 -5.26 4.63 14.31
N TYR A 110 -5.55 5.59 15.18
CA TYR A 110 -5.38 6.99 14.82
C TYR A 110 -3.91 7.18 14.45
N ALA A 111 -3.54 6.92 13.20
CA ALA A 111 -2.43 7.62 12.59
C ALA A 111 -2.87 9.09 12.54
N ARG A 112 -2.63 9.82 13.63
CA ARG A 112 -2.92 11.24 13.69
C ARG A 112 -2.03 11.89 12.64
N CYS A 113 -2.64 12.33 11.54
CA CYS A 113 -1.99 13.13 10.52
C CYS A 113 -1.64 14.49 11.16
N GLY A 114 -0.44 14.59 11.72
CA GLY A 114 0.12 15.79 12.31
C GLY A 114 0.28 16.86 11.24
N ARG A 115 -0.55 17.91 11.29
CA ARG A 115 -0.48 19.03 10.35
C ARG A 115 0.71 19.93 10.71
N ARG A 116 1.90 19.58 10.23
CA ARG A 116 3.02 20.45 9.81
C ARG A 116 4.14 19.49 9.39
N THR A 117 4.62 19.61 8.15
CA THR A 117 5.69 18.79 7.53
C THR A 117 5.41 17.30 7.27
N GLY A 118 4.67 17.03 6.19
CA GLY A 118 5.15 16.17 5.10
C GLY A 118 5.25 14.63 5.24
N ASN A 119 5.10 14.01 6.41
CA ASN A 119 5.45 12.59 6.55
C ASN A 119 4.31 11.78 7.22
N TRP A 120 3.71 10.85 6.48
CA TRP A 120 2.63 9.93 6.93
C TRP A 120 3.09 8.85 7.95
N CYS A 121 4.34 8.89 8.40
CA CYS A 121 5.03 7.81 9.12
C CYS A 121 5.54 8.23 10.51
N GLU A 122 4.84 9.12 11.24
CA GLU A 122 5.21 9.40 12.63
C GLU A 122 4.82 8.21 13.52
N GLY A 123 5.83 7.47 13.96
CA GLY A 123 5.73 6.19 14.68
C GLY A 123 6.74 5.15 14.16
N TRP A 124 7.27 5.38 12.95
CA TRP A 124 8.22 4.51 12.28
C TRP A 124 9.55 5.25 12.16
N THR A 125 10.58 4.80 12.87
CA THR A 125 11.93 5.40 12.79
C THR A 125 12.68 4.99 11.54
N SER A 126 12.19 3.98 10.81
CA SER A 126 12.76 3.44 9.57
C SER A 126 11.66 2.85 8.68
N THR A 127 11.97 2.67 7.39
CA THR A 127 11.12 1.90 6.47
C THR A 127 10.92 0.48 7.02
N PRO A 128 9.69 -0.07 7.01
CA PRO A 128 9.47 -1.48 7.36
C PRO A 128 10.44 -2.38 6.62
N SER A 129 10.92 -3.41 7.31
CA SER A 129 11.71 -4.48 6.70
C SER A 129 10.99 -5.11 5.50
N CYS A 130 9.65 -5.23 5.55
CA CYS A 130 8.84 -5.78 4.47
C CYS A 130 8.79 -4.90 3.20
N TRP A 131 8.98 -3.58 3.30
CA TRP A 131 9.10 -2.68 2.14
C TRP A 131 10.54 -2.51 1.67
N SER A 132 11.49 -3.17 2.35
CA SER A 132 12.91 -3.09 2.03
C SER A 132 13.29 -4.04 0.89
N THR A 133 12.52 -5.12 0.70
CA THR A 133 12.72 -6.12 -0.36
C THR A 133 12.62 -5.47 -1.74
N ALA A 134 13.64 -5.72 -2.56
CA ALA A 134 13.86 -5.07 -3.84
C ALA A 134 12.68 -5.30 -4.81
N ALA A 135 12.43 -4.30 -5.65
CA ALA A 135 11.51 -4.41 -6.78
C ALA A 135 11.82 -5.69 -7.58
N PRO A 136 10.80 -6.46 -8.02
CA PRO A 136 11.05 -7.53 -8.96
C PRO A 136 11.71 -6.92 -10.21
N THR A 137 12.91 -7.42 -10.54
CA THR A 137 13.51 -7.21 -11.85
C THR A 137 12.58 -7.82 -12.89
N PHE A 138 11.92 -6.96 -13.66
CA PHE A 138 11.28 -7.33 -14.92
C PHE A 138 12.33 -7.46 -16.03
#